data_AF-A0A948FY79-F1
#
_entry.id   AF-A0A948FY79-F1
#
_cell.length_a   1.000
_cell.length_b   1.000
_cell.length_c   1.000
_cell.angle_alpha   90.00
_cell.angle_beta   90.00
_cell.angle_gamma   90.00
#
_symmetry.space_group_name_H-M   'P 1'
#
loop_
_entity.id
_entity.type
_entity.pdbx_description
1 polymer ?
#
loop_
_entity_poly.entity_id
_entity_poly.type
_entity_poly.pdbx_seq_one_letter_code
_entity_poly.pdbx_strand_id
1 'polypeptide(L)' 'MNAKELKRWLKKQGCTFASHKGGSGHLTVRLGDRKTQLPMHGSAKELGTGLVNKIKRDLGLI' A
#
# COMPACT_ATOMS: atom_id res chain seq x y z
N MET A 1 -8.15 1.59 9.50
CA MET A 1 -7.70 2.37 8.33
C MET A 1 -8.04 1.62 7.05
N ASN A 2 -8.56 2.31 6.03
CA ASN A 2 -8.85 1.73 4.73
C ASN A 2 -7.68 1.92 3.73
N ALA A 3 -7.80 1.34 2.53
CA ALA A 3 -6.73 1.40 1.52
C ALA A 3 -6.42 2.83 1.03
N LYS A 4 -7.43 3.71 0.95
CA LYS A 4 -7.23 5.12 0.55
C LYS A 4 -6.45 5.89 1.60
N GLU A 5 -6.75 5.67 2.88
CA GLU A 5 -6.04 6.27 4.01
C GLU A 5 -4.59 5.80 4.08
N LEU A 6 -4.37 4.48 3.97
CA LEU A 6 -3.01 3.94 3.95
C LEU A 6 -2.22 4.46 2.75
N LYS A 7 -2.82 4.53 1.55
CA LYS A 7 -2.18 5.14 0.38
C LYS A 7 -1.76 6.59 0.63
N ARG A 8 -2.63 7.41 1.23
CA ARG A 8 -2.31 8.81 1.57
C ARG A 8 -1.16 8.88 2.58
N TRP A 9 -1.19 8.03 3.61
CA TRP A 9 -0.14 7.96 4.62
C TRP A 9 1.20 7.54 4.00
N LEU A 10 1.22 6.48 3.18
CA LEU A 10 2.40 6.01 2.46
C LEU A 10 2.97 7.07 1.52
N LYS A 11 2.12 7.82 0.82
CA LYS A 11 2.56 8.95 -0.02
C LYS A 11 3.31 10.00 0.82
N LYS A 12 2.85 10.30 2.04
CA LYS A 12 3.56 11.21 2.96
C LYS A 12 4.92 10.66 3.42
N GLN A 13 5.10 9.34 3.42
CA GLN A 13 6.38 8.69 3.73
C GLN A 13 7.33 8.63 2.52
N GLY A 14 6.99 9.27 1.40
CA GLY A 14 7.81 9.26 0.19
C GLY A 14 7.61 8.04 -0.72
N CYS A 15 6.57 7.23 -0.49
CA CYS A 15 6.31 6.07 -1.34
C CYS A 15 5.77 6.47 -2.73
N THR A 16 6.18 5.71 -3.75
CA THR A 16 5.65 5.80 -5.12
C THR A 16 4.71 4.62 -5.43
N PHE A 17 3.83 4.78 -6.43
CA PHE A 17 2.77 3.82 -6.74
C PHE A 17 2.73 3.53 -8.24
N ALA A 18 2.66 2.25 -8.60
CA ALA A 18 2.47 1.80 -9.98
C ALA A 18 1.27 0.84 -10.08
N SER A 19 0.48 0.99 -11.13
CA SER A 19 -0.57 0.03 -11.51
C SER A 19 -0.04 -0.99 -12.51
N HIS A 20 -0.64 -2.18 -12.53
CA HIS A 20 -0.35 -3.19 -13.54
C HIS A 20 -1.28 -3.06 -14.74
N LYS A 21 -0.77 -3.33 -15.95
CA LYS A 21 -1.61 -3.50 -17.16
C LYS A 21 -2.60 -4.63 -16.90
N GLY A 22 -3.88 -4.40 -17.21
CA GLY A 22 -4.96 -5.37 -16.96
C GLY A 22 -5.67 -5.23 -15.61
N GLY A 23 -5.25 -4.32 -14.73
CA GLY A 23 -6.07 -3.89 -13.58
C GLY A 23 -6.31 -4.97 -12.52
N SER A 24 -5.26 -5.40 -11.81
CA SER A 24 -5.38 -6.39 -10.72
C SER A 24 -6.14 -5.89 -9.48
N GLY A 25 -6.54 -4.62 -9.44
CA GLY A 25 -7.04 -3.98 -8.23
C GLY A 25 -5.97 -3.82 -7.14
N HIS A 26 -4.68 -3.97 -7.47
CA HIS A 26 -3.55 -3.73 -6.57
C HIS A 26 -2.63 -2.63 -7.11
N LEU A 27 -1.95 -1.94 -6.21
CA LEU A 27 -0.83 -1.04 -6.53
C LEU A 27 0.47 -1.64 -6.01
N THR A 28 1.50 -1.61 -6.84
CA THR A 28 2.87 -1.76 -6.35
C THR A 28 3.29 -0.48 -5.67
N VAL A 29 3.65 -0.58 -4.40
CA VAL A 29 4.18 0.52 -3.60
C VAL A 29 5.68 0.35 -3.50
N ARG A 30 6.45 1.43 -3.70
CA ARG A 30 7.91 1.42 -3.56
C ARG A 30 8.42 2.53 -2.65
N LEU A 31 9.45 2.24 -1.87
CA LEU A 31 10.24 3.19 -1.10
C LEU A 31 11.72 2.80 -1.23
N GLY A 32 12.48 3.52 -2.08
CA GLY A 32 13.80 3.08 -2.50
C GLY A 32 13.76 1.70 -3.15
N ASP A 33 14.60 0.78 -2.68
CA ASP A 33 14.68 -0.60 -3.16
C ASP A 33 13.59 -1.52 -2.57
N ARG A 34 12.84 -1.03 -1.58
CA ARG A 34 11.77 -1.80 -0.92
C ARG A 34 10.47 -1.70 -1.70
N LYS A 35 9.70 -2.79 -1.70
CA LYS A 35 8.39 -2.84 -2.36
C LYS A 35 7.38 -3.70 -1.59
N THR A 36 6.10 -3.38 -1.76
CA THR A 36 4.98 -4.21 -1.29
C THR A 36 3.76 -4.00 -2.19
N GLN A 37 2.71 -4.81 -2.00
CA GLN A 37 1.46 -4.72 -2.75
C GLN A 37 0.35 -4.15 -1.86
N LEU A 38 -0.32 -3.10 -2.33
CA LEU A 38 -1.49 -2.51 -1.68
C LEU A 38 -2.76 -2.91 -2.41
N PRO A 39 -3.68 -3.68 -1.80
CA PRO A 39 -4.99 -3.93 -2.39
C PRO A 39 -5.81 -2.63 -2.43
N MET A 40 -6.42 -2.36 -3.57
CA MET A 40 -7.30 -1.22 -3.86
C MET A 40 -8.74 -1.64 -4.17
N HIS A 41 -8.99 -2.91 -4.47
CA HIS A 41 -10.35 -3.44 -4.52
C HIS A 41 -10.98 -3.37 -3.11
N GLY A 42 -12.25 -2.97 -3.02
CA GLY A 42 -12.90 -2.76 -1.72
C GLY A 42 -12.27 -1.65 -0.88
N SER A 43 -11.63 -0.66 -1.49
CA SER A 43 -10.86 0.41 -0.80
C SER A 43 -11.60 1.24 0.26
N ALA A 44 -12.93 1.13 0.34
CA ALA A 44 -13.74 1.73 1.40
C ALA A 44 -13.79 0.88 2.68
N LYS A 45 -13.53 -0.43 2.60
CA LYS A 45 -13.48 -1.34 3.74
C LYS A 45 -12.19 -1.12 4.54
N GLU A 46 -12.28 -1.37 5.83
CA GLU A 46 -11.09 -1.40 6.69
C GLU A 46 -10.13 -2.49 6.26
N LEU A 47 -8.84 -2.17 6.28
CA LEU A 47 -7.77 -3.15 6.16
C LEU A 47 -7.52 -3.77 7.52
N GLY A 48 -7.31 -5.09 7.54
CA GLY A 48 -6.85 -5.78 8.75
C GLY A 48 -5.54 -5.19 9.26
N THR A 49 -5.40 -5.05 10.57
CA THR A 49 -4.21 -4.49 11.24
C THR A 49 -2.92 -5.23 10.87
N GLY A 50 -2.98 -6.56 10.75
CA GLY A 50 -1.86 -7.38 10.30
C GLY A 50 -1.37 -7.03 8.89
N LEU A 51 -2.28 -6.75 7.96
CA LEU A 51 -1.93 -6.34 6.60
C LEU A 51 -1.28 -4.96 6.58
N VAL A 52 -1.82 -4.01 7.35
CA VAL A 52 -1.24 -2.66 7.50
C VAL A 52 0.19 -2.76 8.04
N ASN A 53 0.39 -3.56 9.09
CA ASN A 53 1.70 -3.72 9.72
C ASN A 53 2.70 -4.41 8.78
N LYS A 54 2.25 -5.43 8.04
CA LYS A 54 3.06 -6.08 7.01
C LYS A 54 3.53 -5.08 5.95
N ILE A 55 2.61 -4.29 5.38
CA ILE A 55 2.95 -3.27 4.37
C ILE A 55 3.99 -2.29 4.90
N LYS A 56 3.83 -1.82 6.14
CA LYS A 56 4.79 -0.90 6.76
C LYS A 56 6.16 -1.57 6.97
N ARG A 57 6.19 -2.82 7.44
CA ARG A 57 7.44 -3.59 7.65
C ARG A 57 8.15 -3.89 6.33
N ASP A 58 7.43 -4.27 5.28
CA ASP A 58 8.00 -4.53 3.95
C ASP A 58 8.68 -3.27 3.37
N LEU A 59 8.16 -2.09 3.71
CA LEU A 59 8.75 -0.79 3.38
C LEU A 59 9.75 -0.30 4.44
N GLY A 60 9.89 -1.03 5.55
CA GLY A 60 10.66 -0.73 6.76
C GLY A 60 10.43 0.68 7.30
N LEU A 61 9.15 1.00 7.45
CA LEU A 61 8.64 2.19 8.14
C LEU A 61 8.33 1.90 9.61
N ILE A 62 8.46 0.64 10.05
CA ILE A 62 8.40 0.12 11.42
C ILE A 62 9.27 -1.13 11.55
#